data_AF-A0A9E2M431-F1
#
_entry.id   AF-A0A9E2M431-F1
#
_cell.length_a   1.000
_cell.length_b   1.000
_cell.length_c   1.000
_cell.angle_alpha   90.00
_cell.angle_beta   90.00
_cell.angle_gamma   90.00
#
_symmetry.space_group_name_H-M   'P 1'
#
loop_
_entity.id
_entity.type
_entity.pdbx_description
1 polymer ?
#
loop_
_entity_poly.entity_id
_entity_poly.type
_entity_poly.pdbx_seq_one_letter_code
_entity_poly.pdbx_strand_id
1 'polypeptide(L)'
;MRNGTNLASCLLLAASLTAPLFAQTTSSGAEAVFIEYVNALKTGDLQGAELCWLPDEIENSRRLNISYAGTVPKYDCASPVISNLEKIVSRHVDVSVIGVSDCADYSTLAVHLTSGSDTLETTYYAVEAEGSWMLISRLCALTRKWNQLETRYARVHFADSSLINRFALQALDEAIEKIARTLEISDARMQLLADRKIDYYICSKPDFELLTGHSAHGVCDLQSDAIIARHLPHTHELAHLLINLALEEIPLHTTPFIQEGFAVSMGGRWGKSPEVIMQLGYCLLSRKICNPEDLLTYDGFCTVIGLADISYPAAGILVSLLIEQCGIDGFKQLYRDLSGSDETVRSFTVEQVKADLKARTGWSWEELLDKLDACAKQYESSGLYPNGNDFSSLPGFHLEAENLTISIRDTGATYRIKVRSDSGEPSGILLLADTSSYVSGSYRSWMFTEQLPGHEYNGEKYGLVFDVNEAGLYDYYLNLLSAKYITMFSPESSYWNPETKTISIVLQKSFLEKELAYYTLILTPKD
;
A
#
# COMPACT_ATOMS: atom_id res chain seq x y z
N MET A 1 -29.59 27.71 14.80
CA MET A 1 -29.15 29.00 14.21
C MET A 1 -28.22 28.63 13.07
N ARG A 2 -28.69 28.57 11.81
CA ARG A 2 -28.87 29.68 10.84
C ARG A 2 -27.57 30.40 10.46
N ASN A 3 -27.00 29.97 9.33
CA ASN A 3 -26.53 30.73 8.14
C ASN A 3 -25.34 29.98 7.50
N GLY A 4 -25.12 29.94 6.17
CA GLY A 4 -25.91 30.49 5.06
C GLY A 4 -25.05 31.17 3.98
N THR A 5 -24.86 30.48 2.84
CA THR A 5 -24.61 30.99 1.46
C THR A 5 -23.41 31.91 1.10
N ASN A 6 -22.68 31.50 0.04
CA ASN A 6 -22.11 32.28 -1.11
C ASN A 6 -20.88 31.53 -1.69
N LEU A 7 -20.73 31.16 -2.97
CA LEU A 7 -21.55 31.28 -4.21
C LEU A 7 -21.40 32.57 -5.06
N ALA A 8 -20.19 32.82 -5.59
CA ALA A 8 -19.92 33.56 -6.84
C ALA A 8 -18.53 33.09 -7.36
N SER A 9 -18.30 32.57 -8.57
CA SER A 9 -18.80 32.80 -9.94
C SER A 9 -18.34 34.12 -10.57
N CYS A 10 -17.39 34.03 -11.53
CA CYS A 10 -17.09 34.90 -12.69
C CYS A 10 -15.65 34.57 -13.20
N LEU A 11 -15.29 34.54 -14.49
CA LEU A 11 -16.08 34.59 -15.74
C LEU A 11 -15.25 34.00 -16.92
N LEU A 12 -15.93 33.27 -17.81
CA LEU A 12 -15.76 33.19 -19.27
C LEU A 12 -14.41 33.51 -19.96
N LEU A 13 -13.99 32.57 -20.82
CA LEU A 13 -13.44 32.91 -22.14
C LEU A 13 -14.13 32.04 -23.20
N ALA A 14 -14.80 32.68 -24.16
CA ALA A 14 -15.58 32.00 -25.18
C ALA A 14 -14.74 31.65 -26.41
N ALA A 15 -14.87 30.43 -26.92
CA ALA A 15 -14.39 30.03 -28.24
C ALA A 15 -15.52 29.32 -29.01
N SER A 16 -16.11 30.06 -29.96
CA SER A 16 -16.86 29.62 -31.13
C SER A 16 -17.37 28.16 -31.18
N LEU A 17 -18.69 28.00 -30.96
CA LEU A 17 -19.47 26.85 -31.42
C LEU A 17 -19.51 26.82 -32.96
N THR A 18 -18.57 26.11 -33.59
CA THR A 18 -18.85 25.42 -34.86
C THR A 18 -19.19 23.98 -34.52
N ALA A 19 -20.47 23.62 -34.57
CA ALA A 19 -20.86 22.21 -34.49
C ALA A 19 -20.16 21.47 -35.64
N PRO A 20 -19.32 20.46 -35.38
CA PRO A 20 -18.82 19.62 -36.45
C PRO A 20 -20.03 18.96 -37.12
N LEU A 21 -20.07 18.94 -38.45
CA LEU A 21 -20.91 17.97 -39.13
C LEU A 21 -20.46 16.60 -38.62
N PHE A 22 -21.37 15.86 -37.99
CA PHE A 22 -21.20 14.44 -37.77
C PHE A 22 -21.13 13.76 -39.13
N ALA A 23 -19.91 13.70 -39.69
CA ALA A 23 -19.59 12.64 -40.62
C ALA A 23 -19.93 11.33 -39.92
N GLN A 24 -20.59 10.41 -40.62
CA GLN A 24 -20.63 9.02 -40.19
C GLN A 24 -19.22 8.49 -40.33
N THR A 25 -18.40 8.73 -39.30
CA THR A 25 -17.16 7.99 -39.08
C THR A 25 -17.54 6.53 -39.04
N THR A 26 -17.06 5.77 -40.01
CA THR A 26 -16.98 4.31 -39.90
C THR A 26 -16.40 4.00 -38.53
N SER A 27 -17.13 3.25 -37.70
CA SER A 27 -16.71 2.93 -36.34
C SER A 27 -15.26 2.48 -36.35
N SER A 28 -14.42 3.07 -35.50
CA SER A 28 -13.01 2.68 -35.43
C SER A 28 -12.91 1.18 -35.12
N GLY A 29 -11.85 0.51 -35.58
CA GLY A 29 -11.67 -0.91 -35.27
C GLY A 29 -11.59 -1.17 -33.75
N ALA A 30 -11.02 -0.22 -33.01
CA ALA A 30 -11.03 -0.17 -31.55
C ALA A 30 -12.46 -0.19 -30.96
N GLU A 31 -13.34 0.69 -31.45
CA GLU A 31 -14.74 0.75 -31.01
C GLU A 31 -15.48 -0.56 -31.32
N ALA A 32 -15.24 -1.13 -32.51
CA ALA A 32 -15.86 -2.38 -32.92
C ALA A 32 -15.51 -3.55 -31.98
N VAL A 33 -14.23 -3.75 -31.64
CA VAL A 33 -13.82 -4.84 -30.72
C VAL A 33 -14.37 -4.64 -29.30
N PHE A 34 -14.48 -3.41 -28.82
CA PHE A 34 -15.12 -3.16 -27.52
C PHE A 34 -16.63 -3.46 -27.52
N ILE A 35 -17.33 -3.11 -28.61
CA ILE A 35 -18.76 -3.45 -28.77
C ILE A 35 -18.94 -4.98 -28.86
N GLU A 36 -18.04 -5.68 -29.57
CA GLU A 36 -18.03 -7.14 -29.65
C GLU A 36 -17.84 -7.78 -28.26
N TYR A 37 -16.86 -7.32 -27.50
CA TYR A 37 -16.59 -7.75 -26.11
C TYR A 37 -17.83 -7.62 -25.22
N VAL A 38 -18.46 -6.44 -25.19
CA VAL A 38 -19.67 -6.19 -24.38
C VAL A 38 -20.85 -7.05 -24.84
N ASN A 39 -20.98 -7.33 -26.13
CA ASN A 39 -22.04 -8.20 -26.65
C ASN A 39 -21.81 -9.67 -26.27
N ALA A 40 -20.57 -10.15 -26.35
CA ALA A 40 -20.21 -11.51 -25.92
C ALA A 40 -20.49 -11.72 -24.43
N LEU A 41 -20.12 -10.75 -23.57
CA LEU A 41 -20.48 -10.74 -22.15
C LEU A 41 -22.01 -10.78 -21.93
N LYS A 42 -22.79 -9.97 -22.67
CA LYS A 42 -24.26 -9.96 -22.59
C LYS A 42 -24.91 -11.30 -22.93
N THR A 43 -24.28 -12.10 -23.79
CA THR A 43 -24.77 -13.44 -24.18
C THR A 43 -24.19 -14.58 -23.34
N GLY A 44 -23.28 -14.29 -22.40
CA GLY A 44 -22.54 -15.31 -21.64
C GLY A 44 -21.48 -16.05 -22.47
N ASP A 45 -21.09 -15.51 -23.61
CA ASP A 45 -20.03 -16.07 -24.46
C ASP A 45 -18.66 -15.60 -23.98
N LEU A 46 -18.16 -16.26 -22.93
CA LEU A 46 -16.84 -15.96 -22.37
C LEU A 46 -15.70 -16.23 -23.35
N GLN A 47 -15.89 -17.14 -24.32
CA GLN A 47 -14.87 -17.42 -25.34
C GLN A 47 -14.80 -16.29 -26.37
N GLY A 48 -15.95 -15.80 -26.86
CA GLY A 48 -16.02 -14.60 -27.69
C GLY A 48 -15.46 -13.37 -26.97
N ALA A 49 -15.74 -13.22 -25.67
CA ALA A 49 -15.17 -12.15 -24.86
C ALA A 49 -13.64 -12.24 -24.75
N GLU A 50 -13.07 -13.44 -24.58
CA GLU A 50 -11.61 -13.66 -24.57
C GLU A 50 -10.94 -13.34 -25.91
N LEU A 51 -11.60 -13.65 -27.03
CA LEU A 51 -11.07 -13.35 -28.38
C LEU A 51 -11.00 -11.85 -28.69
N CYS A 52 -11.69 -11.01 -27.90
CA CYS A 52 -11.63 -9.55 -28.02
C CYS A 52 -10.38 -8.93 -27.36
N TRP A 53 -9.58 -9.72 -26.64
CA TRP A 53 -8.40 -9.26 -25.90
C TRP A 53 -7.11 -9.86 -26.45
N LEU A 54 -5.98 -9.18 -26.23
CA LEU A 54 -4.66 -9.69 -26.60
C LEU A 54 -4.36 -10.98 -25.79
N PRO A 55 -3.96 -12.10 -26.44
CA PRO A 55 -3.76 -13.37 -25.74
C PRO A 55 -2.79 -13.32 -24.56
N ASP A 56 -1.73 -12.50 -24.66
CA ASP A 56 -0.74 -12.31 -23.60
C ASP A 56 -1.36 -11.72 -22.32
N GLU A 57 -2.37 -10.84 -22.42
CA GLU A 57 -3.07 -10.28 -21.26
C GLU A 57 -3.92 -11.35 -20.56
N ILE A 58 -4.51 -12.25 -21.35
CA ILE A 58 -5.29 -13.39 -20.87
C ILE A 58 -4.38 -14.41 -20.15
N GLU A 59 -3.22 -14.75 -20.73
CA GLU A 59 -2.22 -15.57 -20.03
C GLU A 59 -1.72 -14.86 -18.77
N ASN A 60 -1.41 -13.56 -18.83
CA ASN A 60 -0.88 -12.82 -17.70
C ASN A 60 -1.86 -12.83 -16.52
N SER A 61 -3.15 -12.55 -16.76
CA SER A 61 -4.21 -12.62 -15.73
C SER A 61 -4.35 -14.00 -15.06
N ARG A 62 -3.92 -15.07 -15.74
CA ARG A 62 -4.08 -16.46 -15.28
C ARG A 62 -2.80 -17.06 -14.68
N ARG A 63 -1.63 -16.44 -14.91
CA ARG A 63 -0.32 -17.08 -14.68
C ARG A 63 -0.05 -17.58 -13.26
N LEU A 64 -0.65 -16.95 -12.24
CA LEU A 64 -0.47 -17.33 -10.83
C LEU A 64 -1.55 -18.30 -10.31
N ASN A 65 -2.47 -18.77 -11.17
CA ASN A 65 -3.64 -19.56 -10.79
C ASN A 65 -4.42 -18.95 -9.60
N ILE A 66 -4.68 -17.64 -9.67
CA ILE A 66 -5.59 -16.94 -8.75
C ILE A 66 -6.90 -16.71 -9.49
N SER A 67 -8.04 -17.11 -8.91
CA SER A 67 -9.38 -16.93 -9.48
C SER A 67 -10.33 -16.25 -8.51
N TYR A 68 -11.27 -15.46 -9.06
CA TYR A 68 -12.28 -14.76 -8.28
C TYR A 68 -13.65 -15.44 -8.41
N ALA A 69 -14.11 -16.05 -7.32
CA ALA A 69 -15.36 -16.81 -7.28
C ALA A 69 -16.56 -15.94 -7.71
N GLY A 70 -17.35 -16.43 -8.66
CA GLY A 70 -18.49 -15.71 -9.23
C GLY A 70 -18.14 -14.52 -10.13
N THR A 71 -16.85 -14.19 -10.34
CA THR A 71 -16.41 -13.02 -11.11
C THR A 71 -15.71 -13.47 -12.39
N VAL A 72 -16.36 -13.25 -13.54
CA VAL A 72 -15.80 -13.60 -14.85
C VAL A 72 -16.06 -12.50 -15.88
N PRO A 73 -15.10 -12.24 -16.79
CA PRO A 73 -13.70 -12.69 -16.78
C PRO A 73 -12.82 -12.04 -15.70
N LYS A 74 -11.70 -12.70 -15.36
CA LYS A 74 -10.69 -12.14 -14.42
C LYS A 74 -9.94 -10.93 -14.98
N TYR A 75 -9.54 -10.96 -16.25
CA TYR A 75 -8.72 -9.93 -16.89
C TYR A 75 -9.38 -8.54 -16.97
N ASP A 76 -10.67 -8.43 -16.64
CA ASP A 76 -11.40 -7.16 -16.52
C ASP A 76 -12.15 -7.07 -15.16
N CYS A 77 -11.80 -7.87 -14.15
CA CYS A 77 -12.60 -8.05 -12.93
C CYS A 77 -12.79 -6.77 -12.09
N ALA A 78 -11.86 -5.83 -12.20
CA ALA A 78 -11.91 -4.54 -11.52
C ALA A 78 -12.75 -3.49 -12.28
N SER A 79 -13.28 -3.82 -13.46
CA SER A 79 -13.92 -2.84 -14.33
C SER A 79 -15.36 -2.49 -13.92
N PRO A 80 -15.81 -1.27 -14.28
CA PRO A 80 -17.23 -0.91 -14.25
C PRO A 80 -18.15 -1.85 -15.03
N VAL A 81 -17.65 -2.50 -16.11
CA VAL A 81 -18.44 -3.43 -16.93
C VAL A 81 -18.68 -4.73 -16.17
N ILE A 82 -17.65 -5.33 -15.56
CA ILE A 82 -17.81 -6.59 -14.83
C ILE A 82 -18.58 -6.38 -13.53
N SER A 83 -18.28 -5.32 -12.77
CA SER A 83 -19.01 -4.96 -11.54
C SER A 83 -20.50 -4.62 -11.77
N ASN A 84 -20.93 -4.37 -13.00
CA ASN A 84 -22.34 -4.16 -13.35
C ASN A 84 -22.89 -5.20 -14.35
N LEU A 85 -22.19 -6.32 -14.57
CA LEU A 85 -22.52 -7.29 -15.62
C LEU A 85 -23.96 -7.79 -15.55
N GLU A 86 -24.48 -8.12 -14.37
CA GLU A 86 -25.88 -8.56 -14.21
C GLU A 86 -26.89 -7.48 -14.63
N LYS A 87 -26.60 -6.21 -14.36
CA LYS A 87 -27.44 -5.06 -14.76
C LYS A 87 -27.35 -4.81 -16.27
N ILE A 88 -26.20 -5.06 -16.87
CA ILE A 88 -25.98 -4.96 -18.33
C ILE A 88 -26.72 -6.08 -19.06
N VAL A 89 -26.62 -7.33 -18.59
CA VAL A 89 -27.36 -8.49 -19.12
C VAL A 89 -28.87 -8.29 -19.02
N SER A 90 -29.35 -7.81 -17.86
CA SER A 90 -30.77 -7.52 -17.62
C SER A 90 -31.28 -6.21 -18.23
N ARG A 91 -30.43 -5.46 -18.95
CA ARG A 91 -30.74 -4.16 -19.61
C ARG A 91 -31.21 -3.05 -18.67
N HIS A 92 -30.74 -3.06 -17.43
CA HIS A 92 -30.86 -1.93 -16.50
C HIS A 92 -29.69 -0.94 -16.64
N VAL A 93 -28.57 -1.38 -17.23
CA VAL A 93 -27.41 -0.53 -17.59
C VAL A 93 -27.18 -0.64 -19.09
N ASP A 94 -27.21 0.49 -19.79
CA ASP A 94 -26.73 0.61 -21.16
C ASP A 94 -25.22 0.94 -21.18
N VAL A 95 -24.50 0.41 -22.17
CA VAL A 95 -23.06 0.62 -22.33
C VAL A 95 -22.80 1.20 -23.72
N SER A 96 -22.02 2.28 -23.80
CA SER A 96 -21.73 2.98 -25.06
C SER A 96 -20.31 3.56 -25.09
N VAL A 97 -19.68 3.57 -26.25
CA VAL A 97 -18.45 4.33 -26.50
C VAL A 97 -18.85 5.76 -26.87
N ILE A 98 -18.32 6.75 -26.15
CA ILE A 98 -18.63 8.17 -26.37
C ILE A 98 -17.49 8.94 -27.05
N GLY A 99 -16.30 8.35 -27.11
CA GLY A 99 -15.15 8.93 -27.79
C GLY A 99 -14.03 7.91 -27.96
N VAL A 100 -13.29 8.06 -29.06
CA VAL A 100 -12.07 7.30 -29.34
C VAL A 100 -10.94 8.30 -29.59
N SER A 101 -9.75 8.03 -29.06
CA SER A 101 -8.56 8.86 -29.30
C SER A 101 -7.37 7.98 -29.65
N ASP A 102 -6.84 8.17 -30.85
CA ASP A 102 -5.69 7.41 -31.34
C ASP A 102 -4.38 7.99 -30.78
N CYS A 103 -3.59 7.12 -30.15
CA CYS A 103 -2.22 7.38 -29.73
C CYS A 103 -1.24 6.69 -30.70
N ALA A 104 0.07 6.90 -30.54
CA ALA A 104 1.06 6.39 -31.50
C ALA A 104 1.15 4.85 -31.57
N ASP A 105 0.83 4.14 -30.48
CA ASP A 105 1.00 2.68 -30.36
C ASP A 105 -0.28 1.94 -29.89
N TYR A 106 -1.40 2.65 -29.66
CA TYR A 106 -2.70 2.15 -29.16
C TYR A 106 -3.79 3.22 -29.35
N SER A 107 -5.07 2.87 -29.16
CA SER A 107 -6.19 3.82 -29.07
C SER A 107 -6.87 3.72 -27.69
N THR A 108 -7.38 4.84 -27.18
CA THR A 108 -8.22 4.88 -25.96
C THR A 108 -9.69 5.00 -26.33
N LEU A 109 -10.55 4.41 -25.50
CA LEU A 109 -12.00 4.45 -25.65
C LEU A 109 -12.63 4.98 -24.36
N ALA A 110 -13.29 6.14 -24.44
CA ALA A 110 -14.12 6.66 -23.36
C ALA A 110 -15.48 5.94 -23.42
N VAL A 111 -15.86 5.29 -22.32
CA VAL A 111 -17.03 4.42 -22.23
C VAL A 111 -17.96 4.91 -21.12
N HIS A 112 -19.25 5.04 -21.45
CA HIS A 112 -20.31 5.32 -20.50
C HIS A 112 -21.12 4.07 -20.17
N LEU A 113 -21.39 3.87 -18.88
CA LEU A 113 -22.37 2.95 -18.34
C LEU A 113 -23.52 3.78 -17.74
N THR A 114 -24.72 3.70 -18.32
CA THR A 114 -25.86 4.56 -17.97
C THR A 114 -27.01 3.74 -17.37
N SER A 115 -27.49 4.14 -16.20
CA SER A 115 -28.64 3.57 -15.49
C SER A 115 -29.60 4.70 -15.08
N GLY A 116 -30.59 4.97 -15.93
CA GLY A 116 -31.53 6.08 -15.70
C GLY A 116 -30.86 7.45 -15.81
N SER A 117 -30.78 8.18 -14.69
CA SER A 117 -30.04 9.45 -14.60
C SER A 117 -28.54 9.27 -14.37
N ASP A 118 -28.14 8.11 -13.87
CA ASP A 118 -26.80 7.91 -13.34
C ASP A 118 -25.90 7.41 -14.45
N THR A 119 -24.72 8.02 -14.59
CA THR A 119 -23.73 7.66 -15.60
C THR A 119 -22.37 7.48 -14.93
N LEU A 120 -21.74 6.35 -15.20
CA LEU A 120 -20.39 6.01 -14.79
C LEU A 120 -19.49 5.99 -16.02
N GLU A 121 -18.39 6.73 -15.98
CA GLU A 121 -17.40 6.80 -17.06
C GLU A 121 -16.20 5.88 -16.76
N THR A 122 -15.65 5.25 -17.79
CA THR A 122 -14.40 4.47 -17.73
C THR A 122 -13.62 4.56 -19.04
N THR A 123 -12.38 4.09 -19.04
CA THR A 123 -11.49 4.12 -20.21
C THR A 123 -10.91 2.74 -20.51
N TYR A 124 -11.22 2.22 -21.69
CA TYR A 124 -10.60 1.01 -22.26
C TYR A 124 -9.47 1.39 -23.22
N TYR A 125 -8.60 0.42 -23.51
CA TYR A 125 -7.44 0.56 -24.37
C TYR A 125 -7.47 -0.56 -25.41
N ALA A 126 -7.14 -0.24 -26.67
CA ALA A 126 -7.09 -1.20 -27.76
C ALA A 126 -5.84 -1.00 -28.62
N VAL A 127 -5.37 -2.06 -29.26
CA VAL A 127 -4.23 -2.06 -30.18
C VAL A 127 -4.54 -2.88 -31.42
N GLU A 128 -3.97 -2.51 -32.56
CA GLU A 128 -3.97 -3.35 -33.75
C GLU A 128 -2.85 -4.40 -33.64
N ALA A 129 -3.23 -5.67 -33.60
CA ALA A 129 -2.34 -6.83 -33.53
C ALA A 129 -2.73 -7.84 -34.62
N GLU A 130 -1.74 -8.28 -35.41
CA GLU A 130 -1.91 -9.27 -36.49
C GLU A 130 -3.00 -8.94 -37.54
N GLY A 131 -3.35 -7.66 -37.69
CA GLY A 131 -4.39 -7.17 -38.61
C GLY A 131 -5.82 -7.15 -38.02
N SER A 132 -5.95 -7.38 -36.72
CA SER A 132 -7.19 -7.26 -35.95
C SER A 132 -7.02 -6.26 -34.80
N TRP A 133 -8.12 -5.65 -34.35
CA TRP A 133 -8.10 -4.87 -33.13
C TRP A 133 -8.35 -5.76 -31.92
N MET A 134 -7.60 -5.52 -30.84
CA MET A 134 -7.69 -6.27 -29.57
C MET A 134 -7.64 -5.30 -28.39
N LEU A 135 -8.40 -5.59 -27.35
CA LEU A 135 -8.33 -4.92 -26.06
C LEU A 135 -7.06 -5.31 -25.30
N ILE A 136 -6.50 -4.35 -24.57
CA ILE A 136 -5.32 -4.51 -23.71
C ILE A 136 -5.54 -3.80 -22.38
N SER A 137 -4.84 -4.23 -21.33
CA SER A 137 -4.85 -3.49 -20.07
C SER A 137 -4.20 -2.12 -20.23
N ARG A 138 -4.61 -1.20 -19.36
CA ARG A 138 -3.98 0.11 -19.20
C ARG A 138 -2.47 -0.01 -18.90
N LEU A 139 -2.06 -1.04 -18.16
CA LEU A 139 -0.65 -1.29 -17.83
C LEU A 139 0.13 -1.63 -19.10
N CYS A 140 -0.36 -2.55 -19.92
CA CYS A 140 0.25 -2.91 -21.19
C CYS A 140 0.38 -1.71 -22.13
N ALA A 141 -0.70 -0.93 -22.29
CA ALA A 141 -0.71 0.26 -23.15
C ALA A 141 0.35 1.32 -22.75
N LEU A 142 0.45 1.62 -21.45
CA LEU A 142 1.25 2.74 -20.94
C LEU A 142 2.71 2.37 -20.60
N THR A 143 2.99 1.10 -20.30
CA THR A 143 4.31 0.66 -19.82
C THR A 143 5.13 -0.14 -20.83
N ARG A 144 4.61 -0.37 -22.05
CA ARG A 144 5.25 -1.15 -23.13
C ARG A 144 6.72 -0.80 -23.43
N LYS A 145 7.13 0.45 -23.16
CA LYS A 145 8.48 0.98 -23.42
C LYS A 145 9.33 1.13 -22.15
N TRP A 146 8.85 0.65 -21.00
CA TRP A 146 9.58 0.72 -19.72
C TRP A 146 10.71 -0.31 -19.68
N ASN A 147 11.75 0.00 -18.91
CA ASN A 147 12.83 -0.94 -18.65
C ASN A 147 12.33 -2.07 -17.75
N GLN A 148 12.96 -3.23 -17.86
CA GLN A 148 12.64 -4.41 -17.06
C GLN A 148 13.91 -4.99 -16.43
N LEU A 149 13.74 -5.54 -15.23
CA LEU A 149 14.70 -6.42 -14.58
C LEU A 149 13.94 -7.50 -13.81
N GLU A 150 14.57 -8.61 -13.48
CA GLU A 150 13.94 -9.70 -12.75
C GLU A 150 14.68 -10.02 -11.45
N THR A 151 13.91 -10.29 -10.39
CA THR A 151 14.37 -10.91 -9.14
C THR A 151 14.03 -12.40 -9.16
N ARG A 152 14.17 -13.12 -8.04
CA ARG A 152 13.71 -14.50 -7.94
C ARG A 152 12.21 -14.60 -8.21
N TYR A 153 11.41 -13.72 -7.60
CA TYR A 153 9.94 -13.81 -7.61
C TYR A 153 9.20 -12.71 -8.36
N ALA A 154 9.88 -11.67 -8.83
CA ALA A 154 9.23 -10.54 -9.50
C ALA A 154 9.93 -10.13 -10.81
N ARG A 155 9.15 -9.56 -11.73
CA ARG A 155 9.60 -8.76 -12.86
C ARG A 155 9.29 -7.30 -12.57
N VAL A 156 10.31 -6.47 -12.48
CA VAL A 156 10.18 -5.06 -12.10
C VAL A 156 10.27 -4.19 -13.35
N HIS A 157 9.18 -3.50 -13.66
CA HIS A 157 9.01 -2.56 -14.75
C HIS A 157 9.22 -1.13 -14.24
N PHE A 158 10.00 -0.31 -14.95
CA PHE A 158 10.29 1.06 -14.53
C PHE A 158 10.65 1.99 -15.69
N ALA A 159 10.10 3.21 -15.66
CA ALA A 159 10.52 4.29 -16.55
C ALA A 159 11.86 4.90 -16.10
N ASP A 160 12.03 5.13 -14.79
CA ASP A 160 13.20 5.81 -14.22
C ASP A 160 14.03 4.89 -13.31
N SER A 161 15.31 4.72 -13.67
CA SER A 161 16.28 3.95 -12.89
C SER A 161 16.61 4.57 -11.52
N SER A 162 16.30 5.85 -11.28
CA SER A 162 16.54 6.49 -9.98
C SER A 162 15.63 5.96 -8.86
N LEU A 163 14.56 5.25 -9.21
CA LEU A 163 13.58 4.71 -8.26
C LEU A 163 13.97 3.33 -7.71
N ILE A 164 15.01 2.69 -8.25
CA ILE A 164 15.42 1.33 -7.90
C ILE A 164 16.88 1.29 -7.45
N ASN A 165 17.17 0.47 -6.44
CA ASN A 165 18.51 0.09 -6.04
C ASN A 165 18.58 -1.42 -5.77
N ARG A 166 19.80 -1.98 -5.68
CA ARG A 166 19.98 -3.44 -5.51
C ARG A 166 19.47 -3.95 -4.16
N PHE A 167 19.57 -3.15 -3.10
CA PHE A 167 19.11 -3.55 -1.76
C PHE A 167 17.58 -3.72 -1.72
N ALA A 168 16.84 -2.77 -2.32
CA ALA A 168 15.38 -2.85 -2.46
C ALA A 168 14.91 -4.09 -3.24
N LEU A 169 15.67 -4.53 -4.26
CA LEU A 169 15.37 -5.75 -5.03
C LEU A 169 15.59 -7.03 -4.22
N GLN A 170 16.61 -7.07 -3.36
CA GLN A 170 16.82 -8.18 -2.45
C GLN A 170 15.72 -8.19 -1.35
N ALA A 171 15.42 -7.03 -0.78
CA ALA A 171 14.37 -6.86 0.23
C ALA A 171 12.97 -7.23 -0.31
N LEU A 172 12.72 -7.08 -1.62
CA LEU A 172 11.51 -7.57 -2.27
C LEU A 172 11.38 -9.09 -2.18
N ASP A 173 12.41 -9.84 -2.60
CA ASP A 173 12.40 -11.31 -2.52
C ASP A 173 12.32 -11.78 -1.05
N GLU A 174 13.04 -11.13 -0.13
CA GLU A 174 12.98 -11.43 1.31
C GLU A 174 11.59 -11.17 1.92
N ALA A 175 10.90 -10.10 1.50
CA ALA A 175 9.54 -9.79 1.92
C ALA A 175 8.54 -10.82 1.38
N ILE A 176 8.66 -11.21 0.11
CA ILE A 176 7.85 -12.27 -0.51
C ILE A 176 8.02 -13.58 0.26
N GLU A 177 9.26 -14.01 0.52
CA GLU A 177 9.52 -15.22 1.28
C GLU A 177 9.03 -15.14 2.74
N LYS A 178 9.13 -13.97 3.40
CA LYS A 178 8.62 -13.77 4.76
C LYS A 178 7.10 -13.96 4.80
N ILE A 179 6.37 -13.27 3.93
CA ILE A 179 4.90 -13.35 3.88
C ILE A 179 4.46 -14.77 3.46
N ALA A 180 5.12 -15.37 2.47
CA ALA A 180 4.83 -16.73 2.02
C ALA A 180 5.01 -17.78 3.14
N ARG A 181 6.06 -17.65 3.96
CA ARG A 181 6.24 -18.50 5.15
C ARG A 181 5.13 -18.29 6.17
N THR A 182 4.74 -17.04 6.46
CA THR A 182 3.62 -16.75 7.39
C THR A 182 2.28 -17.30 6.89
N LEU A 183 2.04 -17.26 5.58
CA LEU A 183 0.84 -17.78 4.92
C LEU A 183 0.83 -19.32 4.75
N GLU A 184 1.96 -19.97 5.00
CA GLU A 184 2.22 -21.39 4.68
C GLU A 184 1.95 -21.72 3.20
N ILE A 185 2.43 -20.86 2.29
CA ILE A 185 2.39 -21.09 0.84
C ILE A 185 3.32 -22.27 0.52
N SER A 186 2.79 -23.29 -0.16
CA SER A 186 3.54 -24.51 -0.48
C SER A 186 4.70 -24.27 -1.45
N ASP A 187 5.75 -25.10 -1.37
CA ASP A 187 6.91 -25.04 -2.28
C ASP A 187 6.50 -25.06 -3.76
N ALA A 188 5.45 -25.79 -4.12
CA ALA A 188 4.93 -25.84 -5.48
C ALA A 188 4.33 -24.50 -5.95
N ARG A 189 3.61 -23.80 -5.06
CA ARG A 189 3.09 -22.44 -5.33
C ARG A 189 4.22 -21.40 -5.36
N MET A 190 5.24 -21.55 -4.50
CA MET A 190 6.44 -20.71 -4.54
C MET A 190 7.31 -20.95 -5.77
N GLN A 191 7.36 -22.17 -6.30
CA GLN A 191 8.03 -22.47 -7.57
C GLN A 191 7.27 -21.86 -8.74
N LEU A 192 5.94 -21.99 -8.79
CA LEU A 192 5.11 -21.28 -9.78
C LEU A 192 5.36 -19.77 -9.75
N LEU A 193 5.47 -19.17 -8.55
CA LEU A 193 5.77 -17.75 -8.39
C LEU A 193 7.17 -17.38 -8.92
N ALA A 194 8.18 -18.23 -8.70
CA ALA A 194 9.53 -18.00 -9.24
C ALA A 194 9.57 -18.09 -10.77
N ASP A 195 8.81 -19.02 -11.35
CA ASP A 195 8.75 -19.28 -12.80
C ASP A 195 7.90 -18.23 -13.55
N ARG A 196 6.77 -17.80 -12.97
CA ARG A 196 5.80 -16.91 -13.63
C ARG A 196 5.90 -15.43 -13.22
N LYS A 197 6.43 -15.16 -12.02
CA LYS A 197 6.74 -13.85 -11.44
C LYS A 197 5.54 -12.93 -11.20
N ILE A 198 5.63 -12.13 -10.13
CA ILE A 198 4.78 -10.96 -9.90
C ILE A 198 5.26 -9.85 -10.84
N ASP A 199 4.36 -9.20 -11.58
CA ASP A 199 4.73 -8.00 -12.34
C ASP A 199 4.65 -6.78 -11.39
N TYR A 200 5.71 -5.99 -11.35
CA TYR A 200 5.90 -4.92 -10.36
C TYR A 200 6.25 -3.61 -11.05
N TYR A 201 5.34 -2.64 -11.04
CA TYR A 201 5.49 -1.36 -11.73
C TYR A 201 5.97 -0.28 -10.76
N ILE A 202 7.26 0.05 -10.83
CA ILE A 202 7.88 1.12 -10.03
C ILE A 202 7.87 2.43 -10.81
N CYS A 203 7.21 3.44 -10.25
CA CYS A 203 6.77 4.60 -11.01
C CYS A 203 6.82 5.90 -10.21
N SER A 204 6.87 7.05 -10.92
CA SER A 204 6.76 8.37 -10.30
C SER A 204 5.34 8.63 -9.80
N LYS A 205 5.10 9.72 -9.05
CA LYS A 205 3.72 10.08 -8.65
C LYS A 205 2.80 10.34 -9.86
N PRO A 206 3.19 11.15 -10.87
CA PRO A 206 2.38 11.32 -12.08
C PRO A 206 2.09 10.01 -12.83
N ASP A 207 3.09 9.13 -12.96
CA ASP A 207 2.91 7.83 -13.62
C ASP A 207 1.96 6.93 -12.82
N PHE A 208 2.05 6.93 -11.48
CA PHE A 208 1.13 6.20 -10.61
C PHE A 208 -0.32 6.67 -10.81
N GLU A 209 -0.56 7.98 -10.83
CA GLU A 209 -1.89 8.57 -11.06
C GLU A 209 -2.41 8.23 -12.47
N LEU A 210 -1.54 8.21 -13.49
CA LEU A 210 -1.88 7.82 -14.85
C LEU A 210 -2.23 6.32 -14.98
N LEU A 211 -1.45 5.45 -14.35
CA LEU A 211 -1.67 4.00 -14.36
C LEU A 211 -2.90 3.58 -13.55
N THR A 212 -3.16 4.22 -12.42
CA THR A 212 -4.22 3.76 -11.48
C THR A 212 -5.50 4.59 -11.54
N GLY A 213 -5.41 5.87 -11.91
CA GLY A 213 -6.50 6.84 -11.73
C GLY A 213 -6.62 7.37 -10.29
N HIS A 214 -5.67 7.06 -9.40
CA HIS A 214 -5.74 7.38 -7.98
C HIS A 214 -4.43 8.00 -7.45
N SER A 215 -4.53 8.92 -6.49
CA SER A 215 -3.37 9.48 -5.76
C SER A 215 -3.04 8.63 -4.54
N ALA A 216 -2.28 7.54 -4.70
CA ALA A 216 -1.82 6.68 -3.61
C ALA A 216 -0.30 6.43 -3.64
N HIS A 217 0.17 5.42 -2.88
CA HIS A 217 1.58 4.98 -2.83
C HIS A 217 1.80 3.59 -3.42
N GLY A 218 0.75 2.76 -3.41
CA GLY A 218 0.71 1.41 -3.94
C GLY A 218 -0.74 1.04 -4.30
N VAL A 219 -0.91 0.06 -5.19
CA VAL A 219 -2.15 -0.71 -5.36
C VAL A 219 -1.81 -2.11 -5.92
N CYS A 220 -2.50 -3.13 -5.43
CA CYS A 220 -2.55 -4.47 -6.03
C CYS A 220 -3.60 -4.52 -7.15
N ASP A 221 -3.15 -4.67 -8.40
CA ASP A 221 -4.03 -4.84 -9.57
C ASP A 221 -4.47 -6.31 -9.68
N LEU A 222 -5.68 -6.59 -9.19
CA LEU A 222 -6.23 -7.95 -9.07
C LEU A 222 -6.48 -8.64 -10.42
N GLN A 223 -6.76 -7.86 -11.47
CA GLN A 223 -7.04 -8.38 -12.81
C GLN A 223 -5.78 -8.94 -13.50
N SER A 224 -4.59 -8.39 -13.23
CA SER A 224 -3.31 -8.83 -13.81
C SER A 224 -2.31 -9.43 -12.80
N ASP A 225 -2.72 -9.70 -11.56
CA ASP A 225 -1.84 -10.19 -10.48
C ASP A 225 -0.56 -9.33 -10.33
N ALA A 226 -0.70 -8.01 -10.43
CA ALA A 226 0.41 -7.07 -10.48
C ALA A 226 0.38 -6.08 -9.31
N ILE A 227 1.52 -5.44 -9.05
CA ILE A 227 1.64 -4.39 -8.04
C ILE A 227 2.18 -3.13 -8.70
N ILE A 228 1.49 -2.00 -8.50
CA ILE A 228 1.91 -0.69 -8.98
C ILE A 228 2.29 0.11 -7.74
N ALA A 229 3.49 0.69 -7.68
CA ALA A 229 3.95 1.40 -6.49
C ALA A 229 4.99 2.49 -6.78
N ARG A 230 5.13 3.41 -5.81
CA ARG A 230 6.08 4.53 -5.84
C ARG A 230 7.41 4.26 -5.12
N HIS A 231 7.57 3.08 -4.51
CA HIS A 231 8.81 2.62 -3.89
C HIS A 231 8.86 1.09 -3.85
N LEU A 232 10.04 0.53 -3.59
CA LEU A 232 10.27 -0.91 -3.57
C LEU A 232 10.95 -1.35 -2.26
N PRO A 233 10.47 -2.42 -1.60
CA PRO A 233 9.17 -3.06 -1.79
C PRO A 233 8.03 -2.20 -1.21
N HIS A 234 6.82 -2.33 -1.77
CA HIS A 234 5.56 -1.90 -1.15
C HIS A 234 4.87 -3.11 -0.52
N THR A 235 5.36 -3.51 0.66
CA THR A 235 5.01 -4.77 1.35
C THR A 235 3.53 -4.93 1.67
N HIS A 236 2.79 -3.82 1.80
CA HIS A 236 1.34 -3.83 1.97
C HIS A 236 0.60 -4.43 0.76
N GLU A 237 0.94 -4.06 -0.48
CA GLU A 237 0.30 -4.65 -1.68
C GLU A 237 0.75 -6.10 -1.89
N LEU A 238 2.00 -6.41 -1.53
CA LEU A 238 2.49 -7.79 -1.56
C LEU A 238 1.68 -8.70 -0.65
N ALA A 239 1.24 -8.21 0.51
CA ALA A 239 0.36 -8.96 1.38
C ALA A 239 -0.99 -9.24 0.71
N HIS A 240 -1.65 -8.23 0.12
CA HIS A 240 -2.90 -8.40 -0.65
C HIS A 240 -2.78 -9.42 -1.79
N LEU A 241 -1.68 -9.41 -2.55
CA LEU A 241 -1.46 -10.38 -3.62
C LEU A 241 -1.15 -11.79 -3.08
N LEU A 242 -0.32 -11.91 -2.05
CA LEU A 242 0.14 -13.20 -1.55
C LEU A 242 -0.94 -13.95 -0.75
N ILE A 243 -1.87 -13.28 -0.08
CA ILE A 243 -3.05 -13.96 0.50
C ILE A 243 -3.92 -14.56 -0.61
N ASN A 244 -4.13 -13.86 -1.72
CA ASN A 244 -4.83 -14.42 -2.89
C ASN A 244 -4.06 -15.61 -3.50
N LEU A 245 -2.73 -15.54 -3.59
CA LEU A 245 -1.88 -16.66 -4.02
C LEU A 245 -2.02 -17.88 -3.09
N ALA A 246 -2.14 -17.66 -1.78
CA ALA A 246 -2.31 -18.71 -0.77
C ALA A 246 -3.72 -19.31 -0.74
N LEU A 247 -4.75 -18.56 -1.15
CA LEU A 247 -6.14 -18.99 -1.16
C LEU A 247 -6.57 -19.62 -2.49
N GLU A 248 -5.89 -19.30 -3.59
CA GLU A 248 -6.12 -19.75 -4.98
C GLU A 248 -7.48 -19.29 -5.54
N GLU A 249 -8.59 -19.74 -4.95
CA GLU A 249 -9.95 -19.29 -5.24
C GLU A 249 -10.52 -18.54 -4.03
N ILE A 250 -10.98 -17.31 -4.28
CA ILE A 250 -11.57 -16.40 -3.29
C ILE A 250 -12.65 -15.52 -3.95
N PRO A 251 -13.72 -15.09 -3.27
CA PRO A 251 -14.56 -14.00 -3.78
C PRO A 251 -13.77 -12.69 -4.02
N LEU A 252 -14.26 -11.82 -4.92
CA LEU A 252 -13.55 -10.58 -5.27
C LEU A 252 -13.42 -9.58 -4.11
N HIS A 253 -14.39 -9.56 -3.18
CA HIS A 253 -14.43 -8.61 -2.08
C HIS A 253 -14.29 -9.31 -0.74
N THR A 254 -13.59 -8.67 0.19
CA THR A 254 -13.38 -9.12 1.56
C THR A 254 -13.79 -8.00 2.53
N THR A 255 -14.20 -8.32 3.75
CA THR A 255 -14.47 -7.28 4.77
C THR A 255 -13.22 -6.41 5.00
N PRO A 256 -13.34 -5.07 5.01
CA PRO A 256 -12.17 -4.20 5.03
C PRO A 256 -11.20 -4.42 6.20
N PHE A 257 -11.68 -4.78 7.40
CA PHE A 257 -10.78 -4.97 8.54
C PHE A 257 -9.88 -6.20 8.42
N ILE A 258 -10.35 -7.30 7.81
CA ILE A 258 -9.51 -8.50 7.67
C ILE A 258 -8.56 -8.38 6.47
N GLN A 259 -9.01 -7.72 5.39
CA GLN A 259 -8.18 -7.40 4.23
C GLN A 259 -7.07 -6.40 4.60
N GLU A 260 -7.43 -5.19 5.05
CA GLU A 260 -6.47 -4.13 5.35
C GLU A 260 -5.68 -4.40 6.64
N GLY A 261 -6.30 -5.02 7.64
CA GLY A 261 -5.60 -5.45 8.85
C GLY A 261 -4.54 -6.51 8.56
N PHE A 262 -4.80 -7.45 7.64
CA PHE A 262 -3.78 -8.39 7.18
C PHE A 262 -2.62 -7.65 6.51
N ALA A 263 -2.89 -6.80 5.52
CA ALA A 263 -1.86 -6.08 4.80
C ALA A 263 -1.03 -5.14 5.69
N VAL A 264 -1.66 -4.51 6.69
CA VAL A 264 -0.95 -3.73 7.73
C VAL A 264 -0.10 -4.61 8.64
N SER A 265 -0.60 -5.76 9.10
CA SER A 265 0.16 -6.68 9.97
C SER A 265 1.39 -7.28 9.31
N MET A 266 1.33 -7.53 7.99
CA MET A 266 2.45 -8.08 7.24
C MET A 266 3.41 -7.01 6.70
N GLY A 267 2.86 -5.87 6.23
CA GLY A 267 3.59 -4.92 5.39
C GLY A 267 3.52 -3.44 5.80
N GLY A 268 2.83 -3.10 6.88
CA GLY A 268 2.67 -1.70 7.31
C GLY A 268 1.83 -0.89 6.32
N ARG A 269 2.11 0.39 6.13
CA ARG A 269 1.31 1.29 5.27
C ARG A 269 2.04 2.59 4.91
N TRP A 270 1.91 3.04 3.65
CA TRP A 270 2.43 4.34 3.17
C TRP A 270 3.90 4.60 3.55
N GLY A 271 4.79 3.67 3.20
CA GLY A 271 6.20 3.74 3.57
C GLY A 271 6.45 3.73 5.08
N LYS A 272 5.57 3.15 5.91
CA LYS A 272 5.80 2.94 7.35
C LYS A 272 5.74 1.45 7.63
N SER A 273 6.65 0.93 8.45
CA SER A 273 6.70 -0.49 8.78
C SER A 273 5.49 -0.94 9.61
N PRO A 274 5.22 -2.26 9.72
CA PRO A 274 4.19 -2.78 10.62
C PRO A 274 4.32 -2.22 12.03
N GLU A 275 5.54 -2.16 12.57
CA GLU A 275 5.82 -1.75 13.95
C GLU A 275 5.39 -0.30 14.24
N VAL A 276 5.63 0.61 13.30
CA VAL A 276 5.19 2.01 13.38
C VAL A 276 3.67 2.13 13.33
N ILE A 277 3.03 1.35 12.44
CA ILE A 277 1.57 1.36 12.31
C ILE A 277 0.90 0.72 13.53
N MET A 278 1.42 -0.37 14.08
CA MET A 278 0.86 -1.00 15.28
C MET A 278 1.04 -0.15 16.54
N GLN A 279 2.13 0.63 16.67
CA GLN A 279 2.24 1.59 17.78
C GLN A 279 1.14 2.68 17.69
N LEU A 280 0.81 3.15 16.49
CA LEU A 280 -0.34 4.04 16.29
C LEU A 280 -1.66 3.31 16.64
N GLY A 281 -1.82 2.05 16.23
CA GLY A 281 -2.96 1.21 16.62
C GLY A 281 -3.14 1.09 18.14
N TYR A 282 -2.05 0.88 18.88
CA TYR A 282 -2.05 0.87 20.35
C TYR A 282 -2.55 2.20 20.91
N CYS A 283 -2.04 3.33 20.41
CA CYS A 283 -2.45 4.66 20.86
C CYS A 283 -3.94 4.94 20.57
N LEU A 284 -4.47 4.46 19.44
CA LEU A 284 -5.87 4.62 19.06
C LEU A 284 -6.82 3.77 19.91
N LEU A 285 -6.44 2.52 20.19
CA LEU A 285 -7.23 1.59 21.01
C LEU A 285 -7.21 1.98 22.49
N SER A 286 -6.03 2.18 23.07
CA SER A 286 -5.86 2.53 24.50
C SER A 286 -6.56 3.84 24.89
N ARG A 287 -6.58 4.82 23.97
CA ARG A 287 -7.28 6.11 24.14
C ARG A 287 -8.75 6.07 23.70
N LYS A 288 -9.26 4.93 23.22
CA LYS A 288 -10.64 4.75 22.71
C LYS A 288 -11.01 5.73 21.58
N ILE A 289 -10.03 6.07 20.74
CA ILE A 289 -10.24 6.86 19.51
C ILE A 289 -10.83 5.97 18.42
N CYS A 290 -10.43 4.69 18.39
CA CYS A 290 -11.07 3.64 17.60
C CYS A 290 -11.81 2.69 18.54
N ASN A 291 -13.07 2.40 18.23
CA ASN A 291 -13.84 1.34 18.86
C ASN A 291 -13.70 0.06 18.00
N PRO A 292 -13.25 -1.08 18.54
CA PRO A 292 -13.05 -2.31 17.76
C PRO A 292 -14.33 -2.84 17.10
N GLU A 293 -15.51 -2.54 17.64
CA GLU A 293 -16.78 -2.99 17.07
C GLU A 293 -17.09 -2.31 15.73
N ASP A 294 -16.70 -1.04 15.58
CA ASP A 294 -16.87 -0.27 14.34
C ASP A 294 -15.93 -0.77 13.24
N LEU A 295 -14.93 -1.61 13.52
CA LEU A 295 -14.11 -2.23 12.49
C LEU A 295 -14.83 -3.37 11.75
N LEU A 296 -15.79 -4.04 12.41
CA LEU A 296 -16.26 -5.36 11.97
C LEU A 296 -17.10 -5.36 10.69
N THR A 297 -17.67 -4.21 10.30
CA THR A 297 -18.54 -4.09 9.12
C THR A 297 -17.99 -3.11 8.10
N TYR A 298 -18.41 -3.23 6.84
CA TYR A 298 -17.99 -2.30 5.78
C TYR A 298 -18.28 -0.84 6.16
N ASP A 299 -19.52 -0.53 6.58
CA ASP A 299 -19.93 0.84 6.88
C ASP A 299 -19.29 1.37 8.16
N GLY A 300 -19.05 0.52 9.17
CA GLY A 300 -18.30 0.90 10.35
C GLY A 300 -16.87 1.36 9.97
N PHE A 301 -16.18 0.52 9.19
CA PHE A 301 -14.78 0.74 8.83
C PHE A 301 -14.60 1.90 7.84
N CYS A 302 -15.43 1.96 6.79
CA CYS A 302 -15.30 2.90 5.69
C CYS A 302 -16.06 4.21 5.89
N THR A 303 -17.10 4.25 6.74
CA THR A 303 -17.99 5.42 6.89
C THR A 303 -18.03 5.97 8.31
N VAL A 304 -18.14 5.12 9.35
CA VAL A 304 -18.19 5.58 10.75
C VAL A 304 -16.82 6.03 11.23
N ILE A 305 -15.78 5.21 11.01
CA ILE A 305 -14.39 5.62 11.26
C ILE A 305 -13.89 6.53 10.13
N GLY A 306 -14.13 6.14 8.87
CA GLY A 306 -13.91 6.95 7.67
C GLY A 306 -12.45 7.32 7.34
N LEU A 307 -11.52 7.13 8.28
CA LEU A 307 -10.11 7.49 8.17
C LEU A 307 -9.25 6.24 8.27
N ALA A 308 -8.59 5.90 7.16
CA ALA A 308 -7.69 4.75 7.08
C ALA A 308 -6.46 4.89 8.02
N ASP A 309 -6.08 6.10 8.41
CA ASP A 309 -5.08 6.36 9.48
C ASP A 309 -5.58 5.99 10.90
N ILE A 310 -6.87 5.66 11.06
CA ILE A 310 -7.47 5.19 12.31
C ILE A 310 -7.87 3.72 12.23
N SER A 311 -8.61 3.33 11.18
CA SER A 311 -9.16 1.98 11.08
C SER A 311 -8.10 0.91 10.77
N TYR A 312 -7.14 1.19 9.87
CA TYR A 312 -6.15 0.21 9.45
C TYR A 312 -5.16 -0.16 10.59
N PRO A 313 -4.62 0.80 11.38
CA PRO A 313 -3.77 0.46 12.53
C PRO A 313 -4.46 -0.43 13.57
N ALA A 314 -5.72 -0.12 13.91
CA ALA A 314 -6.49 -0.88 14.89
C ALA A 314 -6.86 -2.28 14.37
N ALA A 315 -7.27 -2.38 13.10
CA ALA A 315 -7.52 -3.65 12.43
C ALA A 315 -6.25 -4.50 12.29
N GLY A 316 -5.09 -3.88 12.10
CA GLY A 316 -3.80 -4.56 12.06
C GLY A 316 -3.49 -5.35 13.34
N ILE A 317 -3.72 -4.74 14.51
CA ILE A 317 -3.53 -5.42 15.82
C ILE A 317 -4.57 -6.54 15.97
N LEU A 318 -5.83 -6.29 15.62
CA LEU A 318 -6.89 -7.30 15.68
C LEU A 318 -6.56 -8.51 14.79
N VAL A 319 -6.14 -8.30 13.55
CA VAL A 319 -5.74 -9.39 12.64
C VAL A 319 -4.49 -10.11 13.15
N SER A 320 -3.49 -9.41 13.68
CA SER A 320 -2.32 -10.04 14.31
C SER A 320 -2.73 -10.99 15.45
N LEU A 321 -3.66 -10.57 16.32
CA LEU A 321 -4.19 -11.41 17.40
C LEU A 321 -4.98 -12.61 16.85
N LEU A 322 -5.77 -12.42 15.79
CA LEU A 322 -6.53 -13.52 15.18
C LEU A 322 -5.61 -14.58 14.56
N ILE A 323 -4.55 -14.18 13.86
CA ILE A 323 -3.53 -15.09 13.31
C ILE A 323 -2.85 -15.88 14.44
N GLU A 324 -2.46 -15.22 15.52
CA GLU A 324 -1.86 -15.86 16.70
C GLU A 324 -2.81 -16.89 17.34
N GLN A 325 -4.08 -16.53 17.51
CA GLN A 325 -5.05 -17.35 18.26
C GLN A 325 -5.62 -18.54 17.46
N CYS A 326 -5.97 -18.36 16.18
CA CYS A 326 -6.59 -19.42 15.38
C CYS A 326 -5.63 -20.16 14.43
N GLY A 327 -4.36 -19.73 14.39
CA GLY A 327 -3.37 -20.23 13.44
C GLY A 327 -3.65 -19.77 12.01
N ILE A 328 -2.68 -19.93 11.12
CA ILE A 328 -2.83 -19.38 9.76
C ILE A 328 -3.93 -20.08 8.94
N ASP A 329 -4.14 -21.39 9.11
CA ASP A 329 -5.23 -22.10 8.44
C ASP A 329 -6.61 -21.65 8.94
N GLY A 330 -6.75 -21.41 10.25
CA GLY A 330 -7.96 -20.83 10.83
C GLY A 330 -8.22 -19.42 10.30
N PHE A 331 -7.17 -18.61 10.15
CA PHE A 331 -7.23 -17.27 9.60
C PHE A 331 -7.58 -17.26 8.11
N LYS A 332 -6.94 -18.11 7.30
CA LYS A 332 -7.23 -18.29 5.87
C LYS A 332 -8.70 -18.70 5.64
N GLN A 333 -9.28 -19.51 6.53
CA GLN A 333 -10.70 -19.83 6.46
C GLN A 333 -11.58 -18.63 6.85
N LEU A 334 -11.27 -17.94 7.95
CA LEU A 334 -12.00 -16.72 8.36
C LEU A 334 -11.97 -15.63 7.27
N TYR A 335 -10.83 -15.47 6.57
CA TYR A 335 -10.69 -14.57 5.44
C TYR A 335 -11.68 -14.91 4.31
N ARG A 336 -11.83 -16.20 3.97
CA ARG A 336 -12.84 -16.67 3.00
C ARG A 336 -14.28 -16.49 3.52
N ASP A 337 -14.55 -16.82 4.78
CA ASP A 337 -15.88 -16.71 5.39
C ASP A 337 -16.39 -15.25 5.38
N LEU A 338 -15.48 -14.29 5.58
CA LEU A 338 -15.73 -12.85 5.53
C LEU A 338 -15.45 -12.23 4.14
N SER A 339 -15.55 -13.03 3.07
CA SER A 339 -15.46 -12.60 1.68
C SER A 339 -16.74 -12.94 0.90
N GLY A 340 -17.04 -12.18 -0.16
CA GLY A 340 -18.23 -12.38 -0.98
C GLY A 340 -18.30 -11.45 -2.20
N SER A 341 -19.50 -11.24 -2.72
CA SER A 341 -19.80 -10.09 -3.58
C SER A 341 -19.79 -8.79 -2.76
N ASP A 342 -19.71 -7.64 -3.42
CA ASP A 342 -19.79 -6.32 -2.76
C ASP A 342 -21.07 -6.19 -1.91
N GLU A 343 -22.22 -6.64 -2.42
CA GLU A 343 -23.47 -6.71 -1.67
C GLU A 343 -23.37 -7.61 -0.43
N THR A 344 -22.75 -8.80 -0.57
CA THR A 344 -22.57 -9.74 0.55
C THR A 344 -21.70 -9.12 1.64
N VAL A 345 -20.55 -8.54 1.26
CA VAL A 345 -19.61 -7.92 2.20
C VAL A 345 -20.23 -6.72 2.92
N ARG A 346 -21.04 -5.91 2.22
CA ARG A 346 -21.82 -4.81 2.83
C ARG A 346 -22.94 -5.30 3.75
N SER A 347 -23.49 -6.48 3.50
CA SER A 347 -24.59 -7.05 4.30
C SER A 347 -24.18 -7.61 5.66
N PHE A 348 -22.88 -7.85 5.89
CA PHE A 348 -22.38 -8.40 7.16
C PHE A 348 -22.70 -7.48 8.34
N THR A 349 -23.41 -8.02 9.32
CA THR A 349 -23.73 -7.35 10.58
C THR A 349 -22.66 -7.62 11.64
N VAL A 350 -22.52 -6.68 12.58
CA VAL A 350 -21.63 -6.80 13.75
C VAL A 350 -21.79 -8.14 14.48
N GLU A 351 -23.04 -8.58 14.70
CA GLU A 351 -23.32 -9.80 15.46
C GLU A 351 -23.01 -11.09 14.69
N GLN A 352 -23.10 -11.09 13.35
CA GLN A 352 -22.61 -12.20 12.52
C GLN A 352 -21.09 -12.31 12.65
N VAL A 353 -20.37 -11.20 12.43
CA VAL A 353 -18.90 -11.20 12.50
C VAL A 353 -18.41 -11.56 13.90
N LYS A 354 -19.04 -11.06 14.98
CA LYS A 354 -18.74 -11.50 16.35
C LYS A 354 -18.96 -13.01 16.55
N ALA A 355 -20.01 -13.59 15.96
CA ALA A 355 -20.28 -15.02 16.04
C ALA A 355 -19.20 -15.84 15.31
N ASP A 356 -18.75 -15.39 14.14
CA ASP A 356 -17.69 -16.04 13.36
C ASP A 356 -16.34 -15.95 14.08
N LEU A 357 -15.99 -14.77 14.61
CA LEU A 357 -14.79 -14.57 15.45
C LEU A 357 -14.82 -15.48 16.68
N LYS A 358 -15.96 -15.61 17.36
CA LYS A 358 -16.15 -16.54 18.48
C LYS A 358 -16.00 -18.00 18.07
N ALA A 359 -16.55 -18.39 16.92
CA ALA A 359 -16.44 -19.76 16.41
C ALA A 359 -14.99 -20.14 16.05
N ARG A 360 -14.17 -19.17 15.60
CA ARG A 360 -12.75 -19.37 15.27
C ARG A 360 -11.81 -19.31 16.47
N THR A 361 -12.06 -18.39 17.42
CA THR A 361 -11.16 -18.14 18.56
C THR A 361 -11.53 -18.90 19.84
N GLY A 362 -12.80 -19.27 19.99
CA GLY A 362 -13.38 -19.80 21.23
C GLY A 362 -13.78 -18.74 22.26
N TRP A 363 -13.53 -17.44 22.00
CA TRP A 363 -13.71 -16.35 22.95
C TRP A 363 -15.06 -15.64 22.83
N SER A 364 -15.57 -15.10 23.93
CA SER A 364 -16.60 -14.04 23.87
C SER A 364 -16.03 -12.75 23.28
N TRP A 365 -16.89 -11.79 22.93
CA TRP A 365 -16.43 -10.49 22.44
C TRP A 365 -15.64 -9.73 23.52
N GLU A 366 -16.09 -9.81 24.77
CA GLU A 366 -15.42 -9.23 25.94
C GLU A 366 -14.05 -9.87 26.18
N GLU A 367 -13.95 -11.21 26.12
CA GLU A 367 -12.68 -11.92 26.22
C GLU A 367 -11.73 -11.55 25.08
N LEU A 368 -12.24 -11.39 23.85
CA LEU A 368 -11.45 -10.94 22.71
C LEU A 368 -10.96 -9.48 22.88
N LEU A 369 -11.77 -8.59 23.44
CA LEU A 369 -11.35 -7.21 23.76
C LEU A 369 -10.24 -7.17 24.83
N ASP A 370 -10.33 -7.98 25.88
CA ASP A 370 -9.27 -8.12 26.89
C ASP A 370 -7.96 -8.65 26.27
N LYS A 371 -8.06 -9.60 25.32
CA LYS A 371 -6.91 -10.11 24.56
C LYS A 371 -6.36 -9.08 23.58
N LEU A 372 -7.21 -8.26 22.98
CA LEU A 372 -6.83 -7.18 22.07
C LEU A 372 -6.05 -6.08 22.80
N ASP A 373 -6.47 -5.67 24.00
CA ASP A 373 -5.73 -4.73 24.85
C ASP A 373 -4.36 -5.30 25.25
N ALA A 374 -4.29 -6.58 25.63
CA ALA A 374 -3.02 -7.26 25.94
C ALA A 374 -2.08 -7.38 24.73
N CYS A 375 -2.62 -7.64 23.52
CA CYS A 375 -1.86 -7.66 22.28
C CYS A 375 -1.36 -6.25 21.91
N ALA A 376 -2.24 -5.25 21.97
CA ALA A 376 -1.92 -3.87 21.63
C ALA A 376 -0.77 -3.30 22.48
N LYS A 377 -0.75 -3.61 23.79
CA LYS A 377 0.31 -3.19 24.72
C LYS A 377 1.73 -3.66 24.33
N GLN A 378 1.87 -4.74 23.55
CA GLN A 378 3.18 -5.18 23.06
C GLN A 378 3.82 -4.13 22.13
N TYR A 379 3.02 -3.27 21.49
CA TYR A 379 3.47 -2.27 20.54
C TYR A 379 3.74 -0.88 21.15
N GLU A 380 3.46 -0.67 22.44
CA GLU A 380 3.68 0.60 23.15
C GLU A 380 5.11 1.14 22.96
N SER A 381 6.10 0.25 23.13
CA SER A 381 7.54 0.57 23.01
C SER A 381 8.19 -0.10 21.79
N SER A 382 7.48 -0.22 20.67
CA SER A 382 8.00 -0.89 19.48
C SER A 382 9.07 -0.06 18.75
N GLY A 383 10.29 -0.61 18.62
CA GLY A 383 11.41 0.00 17.88
C GLY A 383 12.07 1.20 18.54
N LEU A 384 11.32 2.29 18.74
CA LEU A 384 11.84 3.56 19.26
C LEU A 384 10.94 4.07 20.39
N TYR A 385 11.52 4.31 21.57
CA TYR A 385 10.81 4.71 22.77
C TYR A 385 11.69 5.57 23.70
N PRO A 386 11.13 6.39 24.58
CA PRO A 386 11.91 7.31 25.41
C PRO A 386 12.55 6.62 26.62
N ASN A 387 13.57 7.24 27.24
CA ASN A 387 14.22 6.69 28.44
C ASN A 387 15.00 7.76 29.22
N GLY A 388 14.49 8.13 30.40
CA GLY A 388 15.05 9.21 31.22
C GLY A 388 16.30 8.84 32.04
N ASN A 389 16.76 7.58 32.00
CA ASN A 389 17.92 7.17 32.79
C ASN A 389 19.22 7.80 32.29
N ASP A 390 20.10 8.19 33.20
CA ASP A 390 21.45 8.61 32.80
C ASP A 390 22.37 7.41 32.53
N PHE A 391 23.24 7.56 31.52
CA PHE A 391 24.16 6.54 31.02
C PHE A 391 25.52 7.15 30.63
N SER A 392 25.84 8.32 31.20
CA SER A 392 27.06 9.09 30.99
C SER A 392 28.36 8.33 31.28
N SER A 393 28.32 7.32 32.15
CA SER A 393 29.50 6.54 32.62
C SER A 393 29.95 5.40 31.71
N LEU A 394 29.18 5.04 30.68
CA LEU A 394 29.54 3.96 29.74
C LEU A 394 30.40 4.49 28.57
N PRO A 395 31.19 3.65 27.88
CA PRO A 395 31.83 3.99 26.61
C PRO A 395 30.83 3.91 25.43
N GLY A 396 31.09 4.67 24.36
CA GLY A 396 30.30 4.65 23.13
C GLY A 396 30.51 5.90 22.28
N PHE A 397 29.73 6.05 21.21
CA PHE A 397 29.86 7.17 20.26
C PHE A 397 29.52 8.51 20.90
N HIS A 398 30.20 9.55 20.44
CA HIS A 398 29.97 10.94 20.80
C HIS A 398 30.24 11.78 19.54
N LEU A 399 29.27 12.60 19.13
CA LEU A 399 29.42 13.49 17.99
C LEU A 399 28.93 14.89 18.37
N GLU A 400 29.57 15.90 17.79
CA GLU A 400 29.26 17.31 17.95
C GLU A 400 29.06 17.92 16.56
N ALA A 401 28.02 18.72 16.39
CA ALA A 401 27.76 19.49 15.18
C ALA A 401 27.09 20.81 15.56
N GLU A 402 27.76 21.93 15.31
CA GLU A 402 27.31 23.29 15.64
C GLU A 402 26.88 23.46 17.11
N ASN A 403 25.57 23.45 17.37
CA ASN A 403 24.93 23.60 18.68
C ASN A 403 24.44 22.27 19.27
N LEU A 404 24.60 21.15 18.56
CA LEU A 404 24.14 19.83 18.97
C LEU A 404 25.28 18.92 19.44
N THR A 405 25.01 18.18 20.51
CA THR A 405 25.85 17.07 20.98
C THR A 405 25.01 15.81 21.06
N ILE A 406 25.42 14.74 20.39
CA ILE A 406 24.78 13.41 20.50
C ILE A 406 25.71 12.42 21.18
N SER A 407 25.18 11.66 22.14
CA SER A 407 25.89 10.59 22.85
C SER A 407 25.11 9.30 22.72
N ILE A 408 25.75 8.26 22.18
CA ILE A 408 25.13 6.96 21.93
C ILE A 408 25.85 5.90 22.75
N ARG A 409 25.10 5.01 23.39
CA ARG A 409 25.60 3.88 24.19
C ARG A 409 24.95 2.58 23.76
N ASP A 410 25.76 1.56 23.59
CA ASP A 410 25.29 0.19 23.38
C ASP A 410 24.91 -0.44 24.72
N THR A 411 23.72 -1.03 24.81
CA THR A 411 23.27 -1.80 25.99
C THR A 411 22.84 -3.23 25.62
N GLY A 412 23.48 -3.81 24.61
CA GLY A 412 23.27 -5.18 24.15
C GLY A 412 22.16 -5.27 23.10
N ALA A 413 20.90 -5.28 23.54
CA ALA A 413 19.74 -5.37 22.65
C ALA A 413 19.30 -4.01 22.06
N THR A 414 19.75 -2.89 22.64
CA THR A 414 19.32 -1.54 22.26
C THR A 414 20.46 -0.53 22.34
N TYR A 415 20.36 0.54 21.55
CA TYR A 415 21.15 1.75 21.69
C TYR A 415 20.38 2.78 22.52
N ARG A 416 21.05 3.38 23.51
CA ARG A 416 20.55 4.53 24.25
C ARG A 416 21.18 5.80 23.68
N ILE A 417 20.35 6.77 23.33
CA ILE A 417 20.71 7.96 22.56
C ILE A 417 20.30 9.18 23.37
N LYS A 418 21.25 10.10 23.61
CA LYS A 418 20.99 11.41 24.20
C LYS A 418 21.39 12.49 23.21
N VAL A 419 20.49 13.42 22.91
CA VAL A 419 20.79 14.62 22.12
C VAL A 419 20.64 15.84 23.01
N ARG A 420 21.68 16.66 23.13
CA ARG A 420 21.65 17.95 23.82
C ARG A 420 21.76 19.08 22.80
N SER A 421 20.99 20.16 22.97
CA SER A 421 21.24 21.43 22.30
C SER A 421 21.78 22.46 23.27
N ASP A 422 22.87 23.13 22.90
CA ASP A 422 23.39 24.26 23.67
C ASP A 422 22.51 25.51 23.45
N SER A 423 21.84 25.64 22.30
CA SER A 423 21.11 26.85 21.87
C SER A 423 19.62 26.67 21.58
N GLY A 424 18.89 25.89 22.39
CA GLY A 424 17.42 25.89 22.36
C GLY A 424 16.83 24.49 22.46
N GLU A 425 15.78 24.24 21.69
CA GLU A 425 15.23 22.91 21.50
C GLU A 425 16.11 22.15 20.48
N PRO A 426 16.61 20.94 20.79
CA PRO A 426 17.36 20.13 19.84
C PRO A 426 16.45 19.64 18.71
N SER A 427 16.83 19.93 17.46
CA SER A 427 16.24 19.36 16.25
C SER A 427 17.34 19.01 15.26
N GLY A 428 17.26 17.85 14.61
CA GLY A 428 18.31 17.38 13.73
C GLY A 428 18.11 15.97 13.20
N ILE A 429 19.14 15.48 12.50
CA ILE A 429 19.22 14.11 11.97
C ILE A 429 20.60 13.54 12.25
N LEU A 430 20.64 12.31 12.76
CA LEU A 430 21.82 11.45 12.71
C LEU A 430 21.71 10.53 11.48
N LEU A 431 22.52 10.81 10.46
CA LEU A 431 22.63 9.99 9.26
C LEU A 431 23.64 8.84 9.48
N LEU A 432 23.30 7.66 8.96
CA LEU A 432 24.12 6.45 8.99
C LEU A 432 24.46 6.07 7.54
N ALA A 433 25.65 6.48 7.08
CA ALA A 433 26.16 6.06 5.78
C ALA A 433 26.79 4.66 5.88
N ASP A 434 26.27 3.71 5.11
CA ASP A 434 26.89 2.40 4.96
C ASP A 434 28.04 2.51 3.96
N THR A 435 29.17 1.88 4.24
CA THR A 435 30.32 1.83 3.31
C THR A 435 30.12 0.85 2.16
N SER A 436 28.99 0.13 2.12
CA SER A 436 28.66 -0.86 1.11
C SER A 436 28.13 -0.25 -0.20
N SER A 437 28.47 -0.86 -1.34
CA SER A 437 28.17 -0.33 -2.68
C SER A 437 26.79 -0.74 -3.24
N TYR A 438 25.75 -0.86 -2.41
CA TYR A 438 24.43 -1.32 -2.86
C TYR A 438 23.63 -0.25 -3.63
N VAL A 439 23.95 1.02 -3.42
CA VAL A 439 23.34 2.17 -4.10
C VAL A 439 24.26 2.62 -5.24
N SER A 440 23.79 2.45 -6.48
CA SER A 440 24.39 3.10 -7.65
C SER A 440 24.00 4.58 -7.68
N GLY A 441 24.92 5.47 -8.07
CA GLY A 441 24.78 6.93 -7.94
C GLY A 441 23.60 7.60 -8.67
N SER A 442 22.79 6.86 -9.43
CA SER A 442 21.52 7.34 -10.00
C SER A 442 20.33 7.26 -9.03
N TYR A 443 20.34 6.36 -8.04
CA TYR A 443 19.21 6.17 -7.13
C TYR A 443 18.97 7.40 -6.24
N ARG A 444 17.71 7.72 -5.96
CA ARG A 444 17.29 8.86 -5.13
C ARG A 444 16.19 8.43 -4.17
N SER A 445 16.43 8.59 -2.87
CA SER A 445 15.40 8.40 -1.85
C SER A 445 14.48 9.63 -1.81
N TRP A 446 13.18 9.42 -2.04
CA TRP A 446 12.18 10.48 -1.87
C TRP A 446 12.03 10.84 -0.39
N MET A 447 12.12 9.85 0.51
CA MET A 447 12.10 10.10 1.96
C MET A 447 13.29 10.93 2.44
N PHE A 448 14.51 10.70 1.93
CA PHE A 448 15.65 11.56 2.24
C PHE A 448 15.38 12.99 1.78
N THR A 449 14.88 13.16 0.55
CA THR A 449 14.56 14.47 -0.05
C THR A 449 13.50 15.23 0.74
N GLU A 450 12.51 14.54 1.32
CA GLU A 450 11.51 15.14 2.21
C GLU A 450 12.08 15.52 3.59
N GLN A 451 13.00 14.72 4.14
CA GLN A 451 13.58 14.96 5.47
C GLN A 451 14.72 15.99 5.47
N LEU A 452 15.43 16.14 4.35
CA LEU A 452 16.52 17.11 4.11
C LEU A 452 16.35 17.82 2.75
N PRO A 453 15.36 18.71 2.59
CA PRO A 453 15.15 19.44 1.35
C PRO A 453 16.39 20.24 0.94
N GLY A 454 16.86 20.04 -0.29
CA GLY A 454 18.02 20.74 -0.84
C GLY A 454 19.39 20.10 -0.56
N HIS A 455 19.46 19.04 0.25
CA HIS A 455 20.70 18.26 0.43
C HIS A 455 20.87 17.22 -0.69
N GLU A 456 22.12 16.98 -1.10
CA GLU A 456 22.44 15.86 -2.00
C GLU A 456 22.45 14.54 -1.22
N TYR A 457 21.81 13.52 -1.79
CA TYR A 457 21.77 12.16 -1.23
C TYR A 457 23.01 11.37 -1.64
N ASN A 458 23.85 10.98 -0.68
CA ASN A 458 25.16 10.36 -0.92
C ASN A 458 25.15 8.85 -0.66
N GLY A 459 23.96 8.24 -0.53
CA GLY A 459 23.81 6.81 -0.21
C GLY A 459 23.77 6.54 1.29
N GLU A 460 23.32 7.51 2.09
CA GLU A 460 23.01 7.28 3.51
C GLU A 460 21.93 6.20 3.61
N LYS A 461 22.17 5.13 4.39
CA LYS A 461 21.19 4.05 4.51
C LYS A 461 20.07 4.41 5.46
N TYR A 462 20.41 4.94 6.63
CA TYR A 462 19.42 5.35 7.62
C TYR A 462 19.56 6.82 8.03
N GLY A 463 18.46 7.40 8.49
CA GLY A 463 18.43 8.67 9.19
C GLY A 463 17.57 8.56 10.45
N LEU A 464 18.14 8.86 11.61
CA LEU A 464 17.40 9.07 12.85
C LEU A 464 17.10 10.56 12.98
N VAL A 465 15.88 10.95 12.62
CA VAL A 465 15.35 12.31 12.77
C VAL A 465 14.83 12.48 14.20
N PHE A 466 15.06 13.64 14.81
CA PHE A 466 14.56 13.96 16.15
C PHE A 466 14.23 15.45 16.30
N ASP A 467 13.22 15.75 17.10
CA ASP A 467 12.96 17.05 17.72
C ASP A 467 12.28 16.86 19.10
N VAL A 468 11.79 17.92 19.75
CA VAL A 468 11.13 17.80 21.08
C VAL A 468 9.74 17.15 21.05
N ASN A 469 9.17 16.90 19.87
CA ASN A 469 7.85 16.32 19.65
C ASN A 469 7.91 14.87 19.15
N GLU A 470 8.91 14.53 18.32
CA GLU A 470 9.02 13.19 17.74
C GLU A 470 10.46 12.76 17.41
N ALA A 471 10.66 11.44 17.35
CA ALA A 471 11.84 10.86 16.75
C ALA A 471 11.47 9.67 15.86
N GLY A 472 12.13 9.55 14.71
CA GLY A 472 11.85 8.53 13.71
C GLY A 472 13.11 8.01 13.04
N LEU A 473 13.20 6.69 12.89
CA LEU A 473 14.25 6.01 12.13
C LEU A 473 13.73 5.69 10.73
N TYR A 474 14.36 6.29 9.71
CA TYR A 474 14.06 6.11 8.30
C TYR A 474 15.13 5.22 7.66
N ASP A 475 14.73 4.23 6.86
CA ASP A 475 15.56 3.49 5.90
C ASP A 475 15.35 4.12 4.50
N TYR A 476 16.37 4.79 4.01
CA TYR A 476 16.35 5.50 2.72
C TYR A 476 16.60 4.56 1.53
N TYR A 477 17.13 3.35 1.75
CA TYR A 477 17.27 2.36 0.68
C TYR A 477 15.92 1.73 0.32
N LEU A 478 15.00 1.61 1.29
CA LEU A 478 13.64 1.10 1.08
C LEU A 478 12.57 2.21 0.98
N ASN A 479 12.90 3.45 1.35
CA ASN A 479 11.95 4.53 1.62
C ASN A 479 10.89 4.10 2.64
N LEU A 480 11.37 3.64 3.81
CA LEU A 480 10.56 3.13 4.90
C LEU A 480 10.86 3.87 6.20
N LEU A 481 9.85 4.40 6.88
CA LEU A 481 9.90 4.76 8.29
C LEU A 481 9.79 3.46 9.10
N SER A 482 10.91 3.02 9.66
CA SER A 482 11.07 1.72 10.32
C SER A 482 10.73 1.74 11.81
N ALA A 483 10.91 2.88 12.49
CA ALA A 483 10.49 3.05 13.88
C ALA A 483 10.15 4.53 14.13
N LYS A 484 9.22 4.81 15.05
CA LYS A 484 8.86 6.18 15.42
C LYS A 484 8.44 6.27 16.90
N TYR A 485 8.49 7.47 17.44
CA TYR A 485 7.89 7.88 18.70
C TYR A 485 7.34 9.30 18.52
N ILE A 486 6.15 9.58 19.07
CA ILE A 486 5.47 10.89 19.00
C ILE A 486 4.91 11.22 20.38
N THR A 487 5.36 12.32 20.99
CA THR A 487 4.95 12.73 22.35
C THR A 487 3.45 12.99 22.45
N MET A 488 2.80 13.48 21.39
CA MET A 488 1.35 13.70 21.36
C MET A 488 0.54 12.40 21.56
N PHE A 489 1.07 11.26 21.06
CA PHE A 489 0.42 9.95 21.14
C PHE A 489 0.87 9.11 22.34
N SER A 490 2.11 9.28 22.82
CA SER A 490 2.58 8.68 24.07
C SER A 490 3.44 9.66 24.88
N PRO A 491 2.85 10.60 25.63
CA PRO A 491 3.59 11.67 26.30
C PRO A 491 4.36 11.13 27.50
N GLU A 492 5.68 11.15 27.41
CA GLU A 492 6.56 10.84 28.54
C GLU A 492 7.52 11.98 28.84
N SER A 493 7.58 12.39 30.12
CA SER A 493 8.58 13.33 30.63
C SER A 493 10.02 12.78 30.59
N SER A 494 10.17 11.48 30.31
CA SER A 494 11.44 10.79 30.09
C SER A 494 12.07 11.14 28.73
N TYR A 495 11.28 11.64 27.77
CA TYR A 495 11.72 11.97 26.42
C TYR A 495 12.48 13.29 26.35
N TRP A 496 11.87 14.38 26.79
CA TRP A 496 12.37 15.75 26.65
C TRP A 496 12.56 16.40 28.03
N ASN A 497 13.80 16.82 28.31
CA ASN A 497 14.14 17.60 29.50
C ASN A 497 14.49 19.05 29.10
N PRO A 498 13.61 20.03 29.37
CA PRO A 498 13.84 21.43 28.98
C PRO A 498 14.90 22.15 29.82
N GLU A 499 15.17 21.71 31.06
CA GLU A 499 16.20 22.32 31.93
C GLU A 499 17.61 22.04 31.41
N THR A 500 17.83 20.82 30.93
CA THR A 500 19.11 20.34 30.37
C THR A 500 19.14 20.37 28.84
N LYS A 501 18.07 20.86 28.21
CA LYS A 501 17.85 20.87 26.75
C LYS A 501 18.20 19.54 26.08
N THR A 502 17.77 18.43 26.70
CA THR A 502 18.17 17.07 26.30
C THR A 502 16.98 16.19 25.91
N ILE A 503 17.03 15.59 24.72
CA ILE A 503 16.18 14.45 24.31
C ILE A 503 16.87 13.14 24.72
N SER A 504 16.12 12.16 25.23
CA SER A 504 16.61 10.81 25.57
C SER A 504 15.74 9.70 24.96
N ILE A 505 16.34 8.89 24.08
CA ILE A 505 15.69 7.87 23.25
C ILE A 505 16.39 6.51 23.45
N VAL A 506 15.64 5.43 23.26
CA VAL A 506 16.15 4.08 23.04
C VAL A 506 15.73 3.61 21.64
N LEU A 507 16.68 3.07 20.90
CA LEU A 507 16.47 2.40 19.61
C LEU A 507 16.80 0.91 19.76
N GLN A 508 15.87 0.03 19.41
CA GLN A 508 16.10 -1.41 19.37
C GLN A 508 17.06 -1.78 18.24
N LYS A 509 18.08 -2.61 18.51
CA LYS A 509 19.12 -2.96 17.52
C LYS A 509 18.56 -3.67 16.28
N SER A 510 17.46 -4.41 16.42
CA SER A 510 16.80 -5.18 15.35
C SER A 510 16.31 -4.34 14.17
N PHE A 511 16.23 -3.02 14.32
CA PHE A 511 15.82 -2.08 13.26
C PHE A 511 17.00 -1.58 12.40
N LEU A 512 18.23 -1.99 12.73
CA LEU A 512 19.43 -1.76 11.94
C LEU A 512 19.99 -3.11 11.48
N GLU A 513 20.31 -3.24 10.19
CA GLU A 513 20.90 -4.46 9.61
C GLU A 513 22.25 -4.84 10.26
N LYS A 514 22.96 -3.85 10.81
CA LYS A 514 24.34 -3.96 11.32
C LYS A 514 24.47 -3.10 12.57
N GLU A 515 25.51 -3.33 13.36
CA GLU A 515 25.80 -2.47 14.52
C GLU A 515 26.29 -1.07 14.10
N LEU A 516 26.12 -0.06 14.97
CA LEU A 516 26.49 1.33 14.67
C LEU A 516 27.96 1.50 14.30
N ALA A 517 28.85 0.63 14.79
CA ALA A 517 30.28 0.63 14.47
C ALA A 517 30.60 0.36 12.99
N TYR A 518 29.63 -0.12 12.20
CA TYR A 518 29.79 -0.38 10.76
C TYR A 518 29.31 0.77 9.86
N TYR A 519 28.79 1.87 10.43
CA TYR A 519 28.33 3.04 9.68
C TYR A 519 29.26 4.23 9.93
N THR A 520 29.39 5.09 8.91
CA THR A 520 29.86 6.46 9.13
C THR A 520 28.69 7.27 9.67
N LEU A 521 28.84 7.77 10.89
CA LEU A 521 27.82 8.55 11.59
C LEU A 521 28.02 10.04 11.31
N ILE A 522 26.98 10.72 10.82
CA ILE A 522 27.01 12.14 10.47
C ILE A 522 25.86 12.85 11.18
N LEU A 523 26.16 13.82 12.03
CA LEU A 523 25.16 14.64 12.73
C LEU A 523 24.91 15.92 11.95
N THR A 524 23.65 16.17 11.59
CA THR A 524 23.20 17.37 10.85
C THR A 524 22.12 18.07 11.67
N PRO A 525 22.33 19.32 12.13
CA PRO A 525 21.26 20.14 12.71
C PRO A 525 20.13 20.39 11.69
N LYS A 526 18.92 20.67 12.17
CA LYS A 526 17.84 21.26 11.36
C LYS A 526 17.71 22.74 11.72
N ASP A 527 17.55 23.59 10.70
CA ASP A 527 17.30 25.04 10.80
C ASP A 527 15.92 25.38 11.43
#